data_AF-A0A2E0N5L7-F1
#
_entry.id   AF-A0A2E0N5L7-F1
#
_cell.length_a   1.000
_cell.length_b   1.000
_cell.length_c   1.000
_cell.angle_alpha   90.00
_cell.angle_beta   90.00
_cell.angle_gamma   90.00
#
_symmetry.space_group_name_H-M   'P 1'
#
loop_
_entity.id
_entity.type
_entity.pdbx_description
1 polymer ?
#
loop_
_entity_poly.entity_id
_entity_poly.type
_entity_poly.pdbx_seq_one_letter_code
_entity_poly.pdbx_strand_id
1 'polypeptide(L)' 'MNTLMPEVSAWYQELASGNLFEVVAIDEASGSIEYQLLDGEVGEYDSASWQMLYLAPAEAPEDWRSPYALSTED' A
#
# COMPACT_ATOMS: atom_id res chain seq x y z
N MET A 1 -11.46 15.34 -1.31
CA MET A 1 -11.06 14.65 -0.07
C MET A 1 -11.22 13.18 -0.35
N ASN A 2 -10.16 12.42 -0.19
CA ASN A 2 -10.14 10.98 -0.43
C ASN A 2 -11.13 10.29 0.51
N THR A 3 -12.10 9.55 -0.03
CA THR A 3 -13.06 8.80 0.78
C THR A 3 -12.65 7.34 0.98
N LEU A 4 -11.50 6.94 0.45
CA LEU A 4 -10.96 5.60 0.61
C LEU A 4 -10.42 5.44 2.03
N MET A 5 -10.87 4.39 2.71
CA MET A 5 -10.30 3.99 4.00
C MET A 5 -9.06 3.14 3.73
N PRO A 6 -7.94 3.42 4.41
CA PRO A 6 -6.76 2.56 4.33
C PRO A 6 -7.09 1.18 4.91
N GLU A 7 -6.65 0.12 4.26
CA GLU A 7 -6.84 -1.26 4.70
C GLU A 7 -5.54 -2.03 4.56
N VAL A 8 -5.15 -2.76 5.60
CA VAL A 8 -3.92 -3.57 5.57
C VAL A 8 -4.02 -4.68 4.53
N SER A 9 -2.96 -4.87 3.75
CA SER A 9 -2.90 -5.74 2.55
C SER A 9 -3.77 -5.28 1.38
N ALA A 10 -4.29 -4.05 1.39
CA ALA A 10 -4.96 -3.45 0.25
C ALA A 10 -4.00 -2.55 -0.55
N TRP A 11 -4.25 -2.52 -1.86
CA TRP A 11 -3.44 -1.82 -2.83
C TRP A 11 -4.12 -0.53 -3.27
N TYR A 12 -3.33 0.53 -3.38
CA TYR A 12 -3.80 1.85 -3.79
C TYR A 12 -2.84 2.46 -4.80
N GLN A 13 -3.40 3.11 -5.81
CA GLN A 13 -2.64 3.86 -6.79
C GLN A 13 -2.83 5.36 -6.56
N GLU A 14 -1.73 6.07 -6.36
CA GLU A 14 -1.73 7.53 -6.35
C GLU A 14 -1.91 8.04 -7.78
N LEU A 15 -3.04 8.68 -8.05
CA LEU A 15 -3.37 9.20 -9.39
C LEU A 15 -2.53 10.43 -9.78
N ALA A 16 -1.94 11.12 -8.80
CA ALA A 16 -1.11 12.29 -9.05
C ALA A 16 0.25 11.91 -9.67
N SER A 17 0.93 10.93 -9.07
CA SER A 17 2.26 10.49 -9.52
C SER A 17 2.23 9.18 -10.32
N GLY A 18 1.15 8.40 -10.23
CA GLY A 18 1.03 7.06 -10.83
C GLY A 18 1.67 5.96 -10.01
N ASN A 19 2.06 6.24 -8.75
CA ASN A 19 2.71 5.28 -7.87
C ASN A 19 1.70 4.30 -7.30
N LEU A 20 2.06 3.02 -7.31
CA LEU A 20 1.28 1.93 -6.75
C LEU A 20 1.94 1.46 -5.46
N PHE A 21 1.17 1.34 -4.40
CA PHE A 21 1.66 0.92 -3.08
C PHE A 21 0.63 0.06 -2.34
N GLU A 22 1.11 -0.78 -1.44
CA GLU A 22 0.29 -1.54 -0.49
C GLU A 22 0.31 -0.88 0.87
N VAL A 23 -0.82 -0.85 1.57
CA VAL A 23 -0.82 -0.55 3.01
C VAL A 23 -0.42 -1.81 3.79
N VAL A 24 0.72 -1.76 4.48
CA VAL A 24 1.27 -2.92 5.22
C VAL A 24 0.93 -2.89 6.70
N ALA A 25 0.68 -1.70 7.27
CA ALA A 25 0.28 -1.53 8.65
C ALA A 25 -0.56 -0.25 8.82
N ILE A 26 -1.47 -0.27 9.80
CA ILE A 26 -2.24 0.89 10.21
C ILE A 26 -2.22 0.93 11.73
N ASP A 27 -1.77 2.04 12.29
CA ASP A 27 -1.82 2.29 13.72
C ASP A 27 -2.97 3.25 14.02
N GLU A 28 -4.07 2.71 14.54
CA GLU A 28 -5.26 3.51 14.88
C GLU A 28 -5.05 4.42 16.09
N ALA A 29 -4.07 4.11 16.96
CA ALA A 29 -3.80 4.89 18.17
C ALA A 29 -3.09 6.22 17.84
N SER A 30 -2.16 6.18 16.90
CA SER A 30 -1.39 7.32 16.36
C SER A 30 -2.05 7.92 15.11
N GLY A 31 -2.89 7.15 14.42
CA GLY A 31 -3.49 7.55 13.14
C GLY A 31 -2.48 7.51 11.98
N SER A 32 -1.51 6.62 12.07
CA SER A 32 -0.45 6.40 11.08
C SER A 32 -0.79 5.24 10.14
N ILE A 33 -0.44 5.38 8.87
CA ILE A 33 -0.71 4.41 7.81
C ILE A 33 0.62 4.11 7.14
N GLU A 34 1.15 2.92 7.38
CA GLU A 34 2.41 2.46 6.80
C GLU A 34 2.13 1.77 5.46
N TYR A 35 2.89 2.14 4.43
CA TYR A 35 2.74 1.62 3.09
C TYR A 35 4.06 1.20 2.48
N GLN A 36 4.01 0.26 1.54
CA GLN A 36 5.16 -0.25 0.80
C GLN A 36 4.92 -0.09 -0.70
N LEU A 37 5.89 0.52 -1.38
CA LEU A 37 5.95 0.65 -2.84
C LEU A 37 6.44 -0.67 -3.47
N LEU A 38 6.20 -0.85 -4.77
CA LEU A 38 6.66 -2.05 -5.52
C LEU A 38 8.17 -2.25 -5.44
N ASP A 39 8.95 -1.17 -5.38
CA ASP A 39 10.42 -1.23 -5.29
C ASP A 39 10.92 -1.69 -3.92
N GLY A 40 10.01 -1.88 -2.96
CA GLY A 40 10.32 -2.29 -1.58
C GLY A 40 10.55 -1.12 -0.63
N GLU A 41 10.49 0.13 -1.12
CA GLU A 41 10.51 1.31 -0.26
C GLU A 41 9.26 1.36 0.63
N VAL A 42 9.49 1.58 1.93
CA VAL A 42 8.42 1.70 2.93
C VAL A 42 8.34 3.15 3.39
N GLY A 43 7.12 3.67 3.46
CA GLY A 43 6.81 5.00 3.95
C GLY A 43 5.63 4.98 4.91
N GLU A 44 5.36 6.13 5.52
CA GLU A 44 4.23 6.34 6.41
C GLU A 44 3.46 7.60 5.96
N TYR A 45 2.14 7.53 6.00
CA TYR A 45 1.24 8.67 5.90
C TYR A 45 0.46 8.83 7.19
N ASP A 46 0.25 10.07 7.61
CA ASP A 46 -0.75 10.38 8.62
C ASP A 46 -2.15 10.40 7.99
N SER A 47 -3.16 10.12 8.81
CA SER A 47 -4.58 10.17 8.42
C SER A 47 -4.98 11.45 7.68
N ALA A 48 -4.43 12.60 8.08
CA ALA A 48 -4.67 13.88 7.41
C ALA A 48 -4.09 13.90 5.99
N SER A 49 -2.84 13.45 5.82
CA SER A 49 -2.19 13.36 4.50
C SER A 49 -2.94 12.38 3.60
N TRP A 50 -3.33 11.22 4.11
CA TRP A 50 -4.12 10.23 3.36
C TRP A 50 -5.42 10.79 2.78
N GLN A 51 -6.11 11.66 3.53
CA GLN A 51 -7.34 12.34 3.09
C GLN A 51 -7.10 13.40 2.00
N MET A 52 -5.87 13.92 1.91
CA MET A 52 -5.44 14.89 0.89
C MET A 52 -4.93 14.24 -0.39
N LEU A 53 -4.51 12.97 -0.34
CA LEU A 53 -4.04 12.22 -1.51
C LEU A 53 -5.17 11.92 -2.49
N TYR A 54 -4.83 11.78 -3.77
CA TYR A 54 -5.75 11.29 -4.80
C TYR A 54 -5.47 9.83 -5.06
N LEU A 55 -6.11 8.96 -4.30
CA LEU A 55 -5.93 7.52 -4.38
C LEU A 55 -7.07 6.85 -5.16
N ALA A 56 -6.75 5.78 -5.86
CA ALA A 56 -7.71 4.84 -6.42
C ALA A 56 -7.43 3.43 -5.87
N PRO A 57 -8.47 2.62 -5.59
CA PRO A 57 -8.27 1.22 -5.26
C PRO A 57 -7.61 0.53 -6.44
N ALA A 58 -6.60 -0.28 -6.16
CA ALA A 58 -5.85 -1.02 -7.15
C ALA A 58 -5.77 -2.49 -6.76
N GLU A 59 -5.43 -3.32 -7.74
CA GLU A 59 -5.07 -4.71 -7.49
C GLU A 59 -3.57 -4.84 -7.44
N ALA A 60 -3.12 -5.84 -6.71
CA ALA A 60 -1.72 -6.12 -6.60
C ALA A 60 -1.17 -6.69 -7.92
N PRO A 61 0.05 -6.34 -8.35
CA PRO A 61 0.63 -6.87 -9.58
C PRO A 61 0.78 -8.40 -9.53
N GLU A 62 0.54 -9.13 -10.61
CA GLU A 62 0.51 -10.62 -10.61
C GLU A 62 1.73 -11.32 -9.97
N ASP A 63 2.90 -10.66 -9.87
CA ASP A 63 4.15 -11.23 -9.33
C ASP A 63 4.68 -10.52 -8.07
N TRP A 64 3.95 -9.56 -7.50
CA TRP A 64 4.51 -8.63 -6.50
C TRP A 64 4.84 -9.28 -5.15
N ARG A 65 4.05 -10.29 -4.77
CA ARG A 65 4.19 -11.03 -3.52
C ARG A 65 4.76 -12.41 -3.75
N SER A 66 5.17 -12.75 -4.98
CA SER A 66 5.74 -14.06 -5.31
C SER A 66 6.87 -14.35 -4.32
N PRO A 67 6.60 -15.11 -3.25
CA PRO A 67 7.68 -15.58 -2.43
C PRO A 67 8.36 -16.56 -3.37
N TYR A 68 9.57 -16.23 -3.82
CA TYR A 68 10.43 -17.07 -4.64
C TYR A 68 10.00 -18.50 -4.42
N ALA A 69 9.28 -19.09 -5.40
CA ALA A 69 8.61 -20.35 -5.20
C ALA A 69 9.67 -21.25 -4.58
N LEU A 70 9.49 -21.60 -3.30
CA LEU A 70 10.34 -22.57 -2.66
C LEU A 70 10.04 -23.80 -3.48
N SER A 71 10.83 -24.03 -4.53
CA SER A 71 11.05 -25.33 -5.11
C SER A 71 11.43 -26.16 -3.91
N THR A 72 10.43 -26.79 -3.33
CA THR A 72 10.55 -27.99 -2.53
C THR A 72 11.07 -29.07 -3.46
N GLU A 73 12.27 -28.87 -4.00
CA GLU A 73 13.00 -29.91 -4.71
C GLU A 73 13.76 -30.70 -3.65
N ASP A 74 13.02 -31.71 -3.16
CA ASP A 74 13.43 -33.05 -2.73
C ASP A 74 14.92 -33.27 -2.42
#